data_AF-G3APG3-F1
#
_entry.id   AF-G3APG3-F1
#
_cell.length_a   1.000
_cell.length_b   1.000
_cell.length_c   1.000
_cell.angle_alpha   90.00
_cell.angle_beta   90.00
_cell.angle_gamma   90.00
#
_symmetry.space_group_name_H-M   'P 1'
#
loop_
_entity.id
_entity.type
_entity.pdbx_description
1 polymer ?
#
loop_
_entity_poly.entity_id
_entity_poly.type
_entity_poly.pdbx_seq_one_letter_code
_entity_poly.pdbx_strand_id
1 'polypeptide(L)'
;MSEEVGRKPIYVVTLAVALVFIVPCGAAQNIGTLIISRLIDGIAFSAPMTLIGGSLADIWEGPERGTAMAIFSAAPFLGPVCGPIFGGLLADHAPTWRWIYWTFLIIAGAFYAVFIVIVPETHHGILLKKRAKKLRKETGDSRYRTFSELQVRTFGQVAKTSLLRPFVLLSELIVFLMTMYMAVVYGLLYMFFFAYPMVFMEGKGFSASLTGVMFIPIGVGVIIATFCAPYFNKDYNKRAQKYRDRGELPPAELRLIPMMISCWFVPASLFAFAWSSYPTISWAGPCFAGLGAGFGFCCLYNPANNYIVDSYQHYAASALAAKTFVRSIWGACVPLFTIQMYHRLGYEWASSLMAFISLACCAIPFLFFKFGARIRSYSKYAYSPNLDAKQGDAENQKEQDFGH
;
A
#
# COMPACT_ATOMS: atom_id res chain seq x y z
N MET A 1 -4.66 -17.96 1.26
CA MET A 1 -3.83 -18.84 2.12
C MET A 1 -3.97 -18.50 3.60
N SER A 2 -3.83 -17.23 4.01
CA SER A 2 -3.97 -16.85 5.43
C SER A 2 -5.35 -17.05 6.02
N GLU A 3 -6.39 -16.95 5.20
CA GLU A 3 -7.77 -17.23 5.61
C GLU A 3 -8.00 -18.72 5.94
N GLU A 4 -7.21 -19.62 5.32
CA GLU A 4 -7.35 -21.07 5.50
C GLU A 4 -6.45 -21.61 6.62
N VAL A 5 -5.21 -21.09 6.72
CA VAL A 5 -4.16 -21.61 7.62
C VAL A 5 -4.01 -20.78 8.90
N GLY A 6 -4.38 -19.51 8.86
CA GLY A 6 -4.21 -18.56 9.96
C GLY A 6 -3.25 -17.45 9.57
N ARG A 7 -3.36 -16.29 10.23
CA ARG A 7 -2.48 -15.17 9.94
C ARG A 7 -1.11 -15.40 10.56
N LYS A 8 -1.04 -15.83 11.83
CA LYS A 8 0.23 -15.98 12.56
C LYS A 8 1.18 -17.00 11.92
N PRO A 9 0.76 -18.24 11.57
CA PRO A 9 1.66 -19.22 10.95
C PRO A 9 2.29 -18.71 9.65
N ILE A 10 1.51 -18.00 8.83
CA ILE A 10 2.04 -17.46 7.57
C ILE A 10 3.05 -16.34 7.82
N TYR A 11 2.78 -15.42 8.75
CA TYR A 11 3.78 -14.42 9.14
C TYR A 11 5.08 -15.07 9.62
N VAL A 12 4.98 -16.06 10.51
CA VAL A 12 6.15 -16.70 11.12
C VAL A 12 7.01 -17.41 10.07
N VAL A 13 6.39 -18.18 9.17
CA VAL A 13 7.12 -18.92 8.13
C VAL A 13 7.71 -17.99 7.08
N THR A 14 6.94 -17.03 6.59
CA THR A 14 7.40 -16.14 5.51
C THR A 14 8.48 -15.18 6.00
N LEU A 15 8.36 -14.62 7.21
CA LEU A 15 9.42 -13.80 7.80
C LEU A 15 10.67 -14.63 8.14
N ALA A 16 10.53 -15.90 8.57
CA ALA A 16 11.70 -16.78 8.76
C ALA A 16 12.47 -16.99 7.46
N VAL A 17 11.76 -17.33 6.37
CA VAL A 17 12.38 -17.52 5.06
C VAL A 17 13.08 -16.23 4.62
N ALA A 18 12.42 -15.08 4.76
CA ALA A 18 13.01 -13.79 4.46
C ALA A 18 14.34 -13.56 5.24
N LEU A 19 14.32 -13.73 6.56
CA LEU A 19 15.51 -13.58 7.41
C LEU A 19 16.66 -14.51 7.02
N VAL A 20 16.37 -15.77 6.72
CA VAL A 20 17.39 -16.74 6.29
C VAL A 20 18.05 -16.29 4.99
N PHE A 21 17.30 -15.72 4.05
CA PHE A 21 17.82 -15.26 2.76
C PHE A 21 18.51 -13.88 2.80
N ILE A 22 18.44 -13.15 3.90
CA ILE A 22 19.29 -11.96 4.13
C ILE A 22 20.76 -12.37 4.38
N VAL A 23 21.01 -13.51 5.03
CA VAL A 23 22.37 -14.02 5.32
C VAL A 23 23.22 -14.18 4.05
N PRO A 24 22.78 -14.89 3.00
CA PRO A 24 23.55 -15.00 1.77
C PRO A 24 23.67 -13.66 1.02
N CYS A 25 22.79 -12.68 1.25
CA CYS A 25 22.97 -11.33 0.69
C CYS A 25 24.16 -10.60 1.33
N GLY A 26 24.35 -10.72 2.64
CA GLY A 26 25.51 -10.17 3.36
C GLY A 26 26.81 -10.92 3.07
N ALA A 27 26.73 -12.24 2.87
CA ALA A 27 27.87 -13.09 2.55
C ALA A 27 28.17 -13.23 1.05
N ALA A 28 27.39 -12.57 0.18
CA ALA A 28 27.49 -12.75 -1.27
C ALA A 28 28.90 -12.42 -1.80
N GLN A 29 29.44 -13.33 -2.60
CA GLN A 29 30.71 -13.17 -3.33
C GLN A 29 30.51 -12.87 -4.82
N ASN A 30 29.31 -13.07 -5.34
CA ASN A 30 28.97 -12.80 -6.73
C ASN A 30 27.56 -12.18 -6.83
N ILE A 31 27.31 -11.48 -7.93
CA ILE A 31 26.04 -10.77 -8.16
C ILE A 31 24.85 -11.74 -8.31
N GLY A 32 25.07 -12.95 -8.84
CA GLY A 32 24.03 -13.96 -9.01
C GLY A 32 23.43 -14.42 -7.68
N THR A 33 24.29 -14.74 -6.70
CA THR A 33 23.88 -15.08 -5.33
C THR A 33 23.10 -13.93 -4.69
N LEU A 34 23.52 -12.69 -4.91
CA LEU A 34 22.82 -11.52 -4.39
C LEU A 34 21.42 -11.38 -5.01
N ILE A 35 21.31 -11.50 -6.34
CA ILE A 35 20.02 -11.37 -7.05
C ILE A 35 19.05 -12.49 -6.64
N ILE A 36 19.48 -13.75 -6.66
CA ILE A 36 18.63 -14.89 -6.34
C ILE A 36 18.17 -14.82 -4.88
N SER A 37 19.08 -14.51 -3.96
CA SER A 37 18.75 -14.42 -2.54
C SER A 37 17.79 -13.26 -2.27
N ARG A 38 18.00 -12.09 -2.90
CA ARG A 38 17.08 -10.95 -2.82
C ARG A 38 15.72 -11.23 -3.44
N LEU A 39 15.66 -12.04 -4.50
CA LEU A 39 14.39 -12.45 -5.11
C LEU A 39 13.58 -13.30 -4.14
N ILE A 40 14.20 -14.30 -3.52
CA ILE A 40 13.53 -15.19 -2.57
C ILE A 40 13.12 -14.43 -1.31
N ASP A 41 14.02 -13.60 -0.76
CA ASP A 41 13.76 -12.70 0.36
C ASP A 41 12.57 -11.76 0.07
N GLY A 42 12.57 -11.11 -1.11
CA GLY A 42 11.49 -10.22 -1.53
C GLY A 42 10.13 -10.93 -1.70
N ILE A 43 10.12 -12.13 -2.28
CA ILE A 43 8.90 -12.94 -2.40
C ILE A 43 8.37 -13.30 -1.00
N ALA A 44 9.25 -13.68 -0.08
CA ALA A 44 8.88 -14.03 1.29
C ALA A 44 8.33 -12.81 2.06
N PHE A 45 8.96 -11.63 1.95
CA PHE A 45 8.46 -10.38 2.56
C PHE A 45 7.14 -9.87 1.99
N SER A 46 6.76 -10.28 0.78
CA SER A 46 5.51 -9.85 0.16
C SER A 46 4.27 -10.33 0.94
N ALA A 47 4.35 -11.52 1.55
CA ALA A 47 3.23 -12.09 2.29
C ALA A 47 2.87 -11.23 3.52
N PRO A 48 3.77 -10.94 4.46
CA PRO A 48 3.48 -10.07 5.61
C PRO A 48 2.87 -8.72 5.21
N MET A 49 3.39 -8.07 4.17
CA MET A 49 2.90 -6.78 3.67
C MET A 49 1.42 -6.83 3.26
N THR A 50 0.96 -7.94 2.68
CA THR A 50 -0.44 -8.12 2.26
C THR A 50 -1.36 -8.55 3.41
N LEU A 51 -0.81 -9.20 4.44
CA LEU A 51 -1.58 -9.77 5.55
C LEU A 51 -1.98 -8.73 6.61
N ILE A 52 -1.21 -7.64 6.75
CA ILE A 52 -1.43 -6.66 7.83
C ILE A 52 -2.79 -6.00 7.70
N GLY A 53 -3.22 -5.65 6.47
CA GLY A 53 -4.54 -5.06 6.24
C GLY A 53 -5.68 -5.97 6.71
N GLY A 54 -5.57 -7.28 6.46
CA GLY A 54 -6.54 -8.26 6.98
C GLY A 54 -6.43 -8.49 8.49
N SER A 55 -5.23 -8.40 9.05
CA SER A 55 -5.02 -8.54 10.50
C SER A 55 -5.63 -7.35 11.26
N LEU A 56 -5.45 -6.13 10.75
CA LEU A 56 -6.06 -4.93 11.31
C LEU A 56 -7.59 -4.97 11.21
N ALA A 57 -8.13 -5.48 10.11
CA ALA A 57 -9.57 -5.68 9.93
C ALA A 57 -10.15 -6.74 10.88
N ASP A 58 -9.35 -7.74 11.26
CA ASP A 58 -9.75 -8.76 12.24
C ASP A 58 -9.64 -8.26 13.69
N ILE A 59 -8.83 -7.22 13.99
CA ILE A 59 -8.62 -6.70 15.35
C ILE A 59 -9.56 -5.53 15.68
N TRP A 60 -9.82 -4.65 14.71
CA TRP A 60 -10.55 -3.40 14.94
C TRP A 60 -11.89 -3.36 14.19
N GLU A 61 -12.94 -2.96 14.91
CA GLU A 61 -14.30 -2.82 14.38
C GLU A 61 -14.68 -1.34 14.13
N GLY A 62 -15.64 -1.13 13.23
CA GLY A 62 -16.32 0.16 13.08
C GLY A 62 -15.40 1.37 12.75
N PRO A 63 -15.62 2.55 13.39
CA PRO A 63 -14.87 3.78 13.10
C PRO A 63 -13.38 3.71 13.46
N GLU A 64 -13.01 2.90 14.47
CA GLU A 64 -11.64 2.81 14.97
C GLU A 64 -10.70 2.15 13.95
N ARG A 65 -11.24 1.21 13.16
CA ARG A 65 -10.55 0.58 12.03
C ARG A 65 -9.99 1.59 11.03
N GLY A 66 -10.75 2.65 10.73
CA GLY A 66 -10.31 3.68 9.78
C GLY A 66 -9.07 4.43 10.25
N THR A 67 -8.96 4.68 11.56
CA THR A 67 -7.79 5.31 12.17
C THR A 67 -6.60 4.35 12.21
N ALA A 68 -6.82 3.08 12.59
CA ALA A 68 -5.76 2.07 12.59
C ALA A 68 -5.18 1.83 11.18
N MET A 69 -6.04 1.75 10.16
CA MET A 69 -5.60 1.63 8.76
C MET A 69 -4.87 2.88 8.26
N ALA A 70 -5.24 4.07 8.73
CA ALA A 70 -4.54 5.31 8.39
C ALA A 70 -3.12 5.35 8.98
N ILE A 71 -2.96 4.97 10.25
CA ILE A 71 -1.63 4.87 10.90
C ILE A 71 -0.77 3.84 10.17
N PHE A 72 -1.33 2.67 9.85
CA PHE A 72 -0.61 1.66 9.08
C PHE A 72 -0.21 2.15 7.69
N SER A 73 -1.04 2.96 7.02
CA SER A 73 -0.74 3.48 5.69
C SER A 73 0.49 4.38 5.65
N ALA A 74 0.98 4.89 6.80
CA ALA A 74 2.23 5.62 6.91
C ALA A 74 3.46 4.70 6.81
N ALA A 75 3.37 3.46 7.31
CA ALA A 75 4.51 2.56 7.42
C ALA A 75 5.19 2.24 6.06
N PRO A 76 4.44 1.97 4.96
CA PRO A 76 5.04 1.75 3.64
C PRO A 76 5.78 2.96 3.05
N PHE A 77 5.57 4.18 3.58
CA PHE A 77 6.28 5.38 3.13
C PHE A 77 7.44 5.72 4.08
N LEU A 78 7.27 5.52 5.39
CA LEU A 78 8.32 5.75 6.38
C LEU A 78 9.48 4.75 6.25
N GLY A 79 9.20 3.47 5.95
CA GLY A 79 10.24 2.46 5.73
C GLY A 79 11.26 2.88 4.66
N PRO A 80 10.79 3.24 3.44
CA PRO A 80 11.59 3.88 2.41
C PRO A 80 12.42 5.07 2.90
N VAL A 81 11.85 5.99 3.69
CA VAL A 81 12.58 7.16 4.20
C VAL A 81 13.69 6.78 5.18
N CYS A 82 13.44 5.81 6.07
CA CYS A 82 14.43 5.34 7.03
C CYS A 82 15.62 4.65 6.35
N GLY A 83 15.39 3.96 5.23
CA GLY A 83 16.40 3.19 4.51
C GLY A 83 17.68 3.98 4.20
N PRO A 84 17.61 5.11 3.45
CA PRO A 84 18.77 5.95 3.14
C PRO A 84 19.43 6.58 4.38
N ILE A 85 18.69 6.85 5.45
CA ILE A 85 19.27 7.43 6.67
C ILE A 85 20.26 6.45 7.31
N PHE A 86 19.82 5.22 7.56
CA PHE A 86 20.71 4.19 8.11
C PHE A 86 21.71 3.68 7.07
N GLY A 87 21.28 3.54 5.81
CA GLY A 87 22.12 3.09 4.70
C GLY A 87 23.28 4.05 4.41
N GLY A 88 23.04 5.36 4.45
CA GLY A 88 24.06 6.38 4.27
C GLY A 88 25.09 6.41 5.41
N LEU A 89 24.64 6.28 6.66
CA LEU A 89 25.53 6.17 7.81
C LEU A 89 26.42 4.92 7.74
N LEU A 90 25.84 3.79 7.37
CA LEU A 90 26.60 2.55 7.17
C LEU A 90 27.53 2.63 5.95
N ALA A 91 27.14 3.34 4.90
CA ALA A 91 28.00 3.52 3.73
C ALA A 91 29.25 4.34 4.04
N ASP A 92 29.15 5.38 4.87
CA ASP A 92 30.30 6.24 5.22
C ASP A 92 31.17 5.66 6.34
N HIS A 93 30.59 4.95 7.31
CA HIS A 93 31.28 4.54 8.54
C HIS A 93 31.55 3.04 8.66
N ALA A 94 30.86 2.18 7.89
CA ALA A 94 31.10 0.75 7.98
C ALA A 94 32.27 0.32 7.09
N PRO A 95 33.04 -0.72 7.48
CA PRO A 95 34.18 -1.19 6.68
C PRO A 95 33.82 -1.73 5.30
N THR A 96 32.57 -2.15 5.09
CA THR A 96 32.11 -2.76 3.84
C THR A 96 30.60 -2.61 3.72
N TRP A 97 30.09 -2.43 2.49
CA TRP A 97 28.64 -2.39 2.18
C TRP A 97 27.84 -3.59 2.71
N ARG A 98 28.50 -4.73 2.96
CA ARG A 98 27.90 -5.95 3.54
C ARG A 98 27.25 -5.70 4.90
N TRP A 99 27.75 -4.72 5.66
CA TRP A 99 27.18 -4.33 6.94
C TRP A 99 25.76 -3.76 6.84
N ILE A 100 25.33 -3.30 5.67
CA ILE A 100 23.93 -2.94 5.42
C ILE A 100 23.04 -4.17 5.61
N TYR A 101 23.44 -5.33 5.09
CA TYR A 101 22.69 -6.58 5.22
C TYR A 101 22.79 -7.17 6.63
N TRP A 102 23.97 -7.12 7.26
CA TRP A 102 24.13 -7.62 8.63
C TRP A 102 23.34 -6.81 9.66
N THR A 103 23.35 -5.49 9.53
CA THR A 103 22.54 -4.62 10.41
C THR A 103 21.05 -4.86 10.19
N PHE A 104 20.63 -5.01 8.92
CA PHE A 104 19.24 -5.34 8.60
C PHE A 104 18.83 -6.70 9.19
N LEU A 105 19.69 -7.72 9.10
CA LEU A 105 19.45 -9.04 9.70
C LEU A 105 19.26 -8.97 11.21
N ILE A 106 20.12 -8.22 11.92
CA ILE A 106 20.04 -8.07 13.38
C ILE A 106 18.73 -7.40 13.78
N ILE A 107 18.39 -6.27 13.16
CA ILE A 107 17.18 -5.50 13.50
C ILE A 107 15.93 -6.31 13.13
N ALA A 108 15.86 -6.85 11.92
CA ALA A 108 14.72 -7.65 11.47
C ALA A 108 14.57 -8.93 12.30
N GLY A 109 15.68 -9.59 12.66
CA GLY A 109 15.69 -10.76 13.53
C GLY A 109 15.17 -10.45 14.95
N ALA A 110 15.57 -9.30 15.52
CA ALA A 110 15.05 -8.85 16.80
C ALA A 110 13.54 -8.60 16.75
N PHE A 111 13.04 -7.88 15.74
CA PHE A 111 11.59 -7.66 15.56
C PHE A 111 10.83 -8.96 15.31
N TYR A 112 11.42 -9.91 14.58
CA TYR A 112 10.82 -11.21 14.35
C TYR A 112 10.71 -12.04 15.64
N ALA A 113 11.74 -12.03 16.49
CA ALA A 113 11.69 -12.68 17.80
C ALA A 113 10.58 -12.07 18.68
N VAL A 114 10.50 -10.74 18.74
CA VAL A 114 9.43 -10.02 19.44
C VAL A 114 8.05 -10.39 18.87
N PHE A 115 7.92 -10.46 17.54
CA PHE A 115 6.68 -10.81 16.87
C PHE A 115 6.18 -12.22 17.25
N ILE A 116 7.07 -13.22 17.26
CA ILE A 116 6.70 -14.60 17.62
C ILE A 116 6.13 -14.67 19.04
N VAL A 117 6.78 -13.98 19.98
CA VAL A 117 6.45 -14.02 21.40
C VAL A 117 5.17 -13.24 21.70
N ILE A 118 5.03 -12.03 21.16
CA ILE A 118 3.97 -11.09 21.56
C ILE A 118 2.70 -11.28 20.73
N VAL A 119 2.80 -11.48 19.41
CA VAL A 119 1.62 -11.40 18.53
C VAL A 119 0.86 -12.73 18.52
N PRO A 120 -0.41 -12.77 18.98
CA PRO A 120 -1.22 -13.98 18.93
C PRO A 120 -1.83 -14.20 17.54
N GLU A 121 -2.54 -15.32 17.35
CA GLU A 121 -3.35 -15.53 16.15
C GLU A 121 -4.55 -14.56 16.15
N THR A 122 -4.74 -13.83 15.05
CA THR A 122 -5.79 -12.81 14.92
C THR A 122 -6.99 -13.31 14.11
N HIS A 123 -6.86 -14.41 13.35
CA HIS A 123 -7.92 -14.84 12.45
C HIS A 123 -9.12 -15.44 13.19
N HIS A 124 -10.27 -14.74 13.10
CA HIS A 124 -11.52 -15.11 13.76
C HIS A 124 -11.99 -16.53 13.42
N GLY A 125 -11.99 -16.92 12.14
CA GLY A 125 -12.46 -18.23 11.69
C GLY A 125 -11.67 -19.41 12.29
N ILE A 126 -10.36 -19.24 12.47
CA ILE A 126 -9.49 -20.28 13.03
C ILE A 126 -9.54 -20.31 14.55
N LEU A 127 -9.70 -19.16 15.20
CA LEU A 127 -9.96 -19.10 16.64
C LEU A 127 -11.27 -19.81 16.97
N LEU A 128 -12.32 -19.58 16.18
CA LEU A 128 -13.61 -20.28 16.29
C LEU A 128 -13.45 -21.78 16.01
N LYS A 129 -12.70 -22.18 14.98
CA LYS A 129 -12.42 -23.60 14.69
C LYS A 129 -11.67 -24.30 15.83
N LYS A 130 -10.70 -23.61 16.46
CA LYS A 130 -9.98 -24.13 17.63
C LYS A 130 -10.91 -24.27 18.84
N ARG A 131 -11.78 -23.28 19.10
CA ARG A 131 -12.79 -23.34 20.18
C ARG A 131 -13.82 -24.45 19.93
N ALA A 132 -14.34 -24.57 18.71
CA ALA A 132 -15.26 -25.65 18.32
C ALA A 132 -14.62 -27.04 18.48
N LYS A 133 -13.34 -27.21 18.10
CA LYS A 133 -12.62 -28.47 18.32
C LYS A 133 -12.43 -28.78 19.82
N LYS A 134 -12.18 -27.77 20.65
CA LYS A 134 -12.07 -27.92 22.11
C LYS A 134 -13.42 -28.31 22.73
N LEU A 135 -14.50 -27.63 22.34
CA LEU A 135 -15.86 -27.93 22.79
C LEU A 135 -16.28 -29.35 22.37
N ARG A 136 -16.08 -29.75 21.11
CA ARG A 136 -16.33 -31.15 20.66
C ARG A 136 -15.64 -32.19 21.55
N LYS A 137 -14.43 -31.88 22.02
CA LYS A 137 -13.64 -32.77 22.89
C LYS A 137 -14.16 -32.80 24.34
N GLU A 138 -14.75 -31.70 24.81
CA GLU A 138 -15.27 -31.57 26.19
C GLU A 138 -16.72 -32.05 26.33
N THR A 139 -17.60 -31.74 25.37
CA THR A 139 -19.03 -32.15 25.41
C THR A 139 -19.32 -33.47 24.70
N GLY A 140 -18.39 -34.02 23.91
CA GLY A 140 -18.61 -35.23 23.11
C GLY A 140 -19.60 -35.08 21.95
N ASP A 141 -20.28 -33.94 21.82
CA ASP A 141 -21.21 -33.65 20.73
C ASP A 141 -20.49 -33.15 19.46
N SER A 142 -20.71 -33.84 18.35
CA SER A 142 -20.12 -33.57 17.04
C SER A 142 -20.86 -32.50 16.22
N ARG A 143 -21.98 -31.98 16.73
CA ARG A 143 -22.85 -31.02 16.03
C ARG A 143 -22.30 -29.59 15.96
N TYR A 144 -21.38 -29.21 16.85
CA TYR A 144 -20.75 -27.89 16.80
C TYR A 144 -19.91 -27.75 15.53
N ARG A 145 -20.43 -27.13 14.46
CA ARG A 145 -19.70 -26.85 13.21
C ARG A 145 -19.55 -25.35 13.01
N THR A 146 -18.41 -24.95 12.46
CA THR A 146 -18.13 -23.53 12.16
C THR A 146 -18.65 -23.20 10.76
N PHE A 147 -19.13 -21.98 10.50
CA PHE A 147 -19.51 -21.53 9.14
C PHE A 147 -18.39 -21.75 8.11
N SER A 148 -17.13 -21.60 8.52
CA SER A 148 -15.95 -21.88 7.68
C SER A 148 -15.75 -23.37 7.33
N GLU A 149 -16.37 -24.31 8.05
CA GLU A 149 -16.34 -25.75 7.71
C GLU A 149 -17.48 -26.17 6.76
N LEU A 150 -18.50 -25.31 6.58
CA LEU A 150 -19.62 -25.54 5.66
C LEU A 150 -19.28 -25.14 4.21
N GLN A 151 -18.33 -24.23 4.00
CA GLN A 151 -17.87 -23.81 2.67
C GLN A 151 -16.45 -24.33 2.37
N VAL A 152 -16.31 -25.64 2.10
CA VAL A 152 -15.03 -26.21 1.65
C VAL A 152 -14.79 -25.79 0.20
N ARG A 153 -14.04 -24.69 -0.01
CA ARG A 153 -13.59 -24.30 -1.35
C ARG A 153 -12.30 -25.04 -1.69
N THR A 154 -12.23 -25.67 -2.85
CA THR A 154 -11.04 -26.40 -3.29
C THR A 154 -9.87 -25.43 -3.51
N PHE A 155 -8.70 -25.74 -2.94
CA PHE A 155 -7.50 -24.89 -2.96
C PHE A 155 -7.13 -24.40 -4.37
N GLY A 156 -7.25 -25.26 -5.40
CA GLY A 156 -6.98 -24.89 -6.80
C GLY A 156 -7.99 -23.91 -7.39
N GLN A 157 -9.27 -24.00 -7.01
CA GLN A 157 -10.30 -23.04 -7.43
C GLN A 157 -10.08 -21.69 -6.75
N VAL A 158 -9.77 -21.67 -5.45
CA VAL A 158 -9.44 -20.43 -4.74
C VAL A 158 -8.21 -19.76 -5.34
N ALA A 159 -7.16 -20.53 -5.68
CA ALA A 159 -5.96 -20.00 -6.31
C ALA A 159 -6.25 -19.40 -7.71
N LYS A 160 -6.95 -20.14 -8.57
CA LYS A 160 -7.28 -19.69 -9.94
C LYS A 160 -8.17 -18.45 -9.91
N THR A 161 -9.19 -18.45 -9.06
CA THR A 161 -10.12 -17.32 -8.92
C THR A 161 -9.45 -16.12 -8.26
N SER A 162 -8.54 -16.31 -7.29
CA SER A 162 -7.83 -15.21 -6.61
C SER A 162 -6.73 -14.59 -7.47
N LEU A 163 -6.08 -15.36 -8.35
CA LEU A 163 -5.02 -14.88 -9.22
C LEU A 163 -5.54 -14.16 -10.46
N LEU A 164 -6.63 -14.65 -11.07
CA LEU A 164 -7.16 -14.06 -12.31
C LEU A 164 -8.06 -12.84 -12.08
N ARG A 165 -8.78 -12.79 -10.96
CA ARG A 165 -9.75 -11.73 -10.66
C ARG A 165 -9.14 -10.33 -10.55
N PRO A 166 -7.95 -10.11 -9.95
CA PRO A 166 -7.27 -8.82 -9.98
C PRO A 166 -7.06 -8.26 -11.40
N PHE A 167 -6.71 -9.11 -12.37
CA PHE A 167 -6.50 -8.68 -13.75
C PHE A 167 -7.80 -8.30 -14.45
N VAL A 168 -8.89 -9.03 -14.20
CA VAL A 168 -10.22 -8.67 -14.72
C VAL A 168 -10.70 -7.34 -14.13
N LEU A 169 -10.50 -7.11 -12.84
CA LEU A 169 -10.84 -5.84 -12.19
C LEU A 169 -9.98 -4.68 -12.68
N LEU A 170 -8.78 -4.93 -13.19
CA LEU A 170 -7.96 -3.88 -13.82
C LEU A 170 -8.55 -3.38 -15.14
N SER A 171 -9.44 -4.15 -15.78
CA SER A 171 -10.19 -3.70 -16.96
C SER A 171 -11.28 -2.67 -16.61
N GLU A 172 -11.64 -2.54 -15.33
CA GLU A 172 -12.57 -1.52 -14.88
C GLU A 172 -11.91 -0.15 -14.83
N LEU A 173 -12.50 0.84 -15.50
CA LEU A 173 -11.92 2.18 -15.68
C LEU A 173 -11.53 2.85 -14.35
N ILE A 174 -12.34 2.65 -13.31
CA ILE A 174 -12.09 3.21 -11.97
C ILE A 174 -10.82 2.60 -11.37
N VAL A 175 -10.73 1.27 -11.35
CA VAL A 175 -9.57 0.56 -10.80
C VAL A 175 -8.34 0.90 -11.62
N PHE A 176 -8.44 0.92 -12.95
CA PHE A 176 -7.34 1.25 -13.85
C PHE A 176 -6.74 2.64 -13.57
N LEU A 177 -7.54 3.72 -13.63
CA LEU A 177 -7.02 5.07 -13.46
C LEU A 177 -6.53 5.34 -12.02
N MET A 178 -7.23 4.81 -11.01
CA MET A 178 -6.75 4.89 -9.62
C MET A 178 -5.44 4.14 -9.43
N THR A 179 -5.30 2.98 -10.07
CA THR A 179 -4.07 2.18 -10.04
C THR A 179 -2.94 2.91 -10.74
N MET A 180 -3.18 3.48 -11.92
CA MET A 180 -2.20 4.27 -12.66
C MET A 180 -1.71 5.45 -11.83
N TYR A 181 -2.62 6.20 -11.19
CA TYR A 181 -2.22 7.32 -10.35
C TYR A 181 -1.38 6.88 -9.15
N MET A 182 -1.82 5.83 -8.45
CA MET A 182 -1.07 5.31 -7.31
C MET A 182 0.28 4.70 -7.71
N ALA A 183 0.38 4.13 -8.91
CA ALA A 183 1.63 3.67 -9.49
C ALA A 183 2.58 4.85 -9.71
N VAL A 184 2.13 5.93 -10.35
CA VAL A 184 2.94 7.15 -10.55
C VAL A 184 3.45 7.71 -9.21
N VAL A 185 2.55 7.91 -8.24
CA VAL A 185 2.89 8.42 -6.90
C VAL A 185 3.94 7.54 -6.20
N TYR A 186 3.78 6.22 -6.28
CA TYR A 186 4.74 5.30 -5.68
C TYR A 186 6.06 5.26 -6.44
N GLY A 187 6.03 5.33 -7.77
CA GLY A 187 7.23 5.43 -8.60
C GLY A 187 8.04 6.67 -8.28
N LEU A 188 7.38 7.81 -8.02
CA LEU A 188 8.04 9.05 -7.59
C LEU A 188 8.78 8.88 -6.26
N LEU A 189 8.19 8.18 -5.28
CA LEU A 189 8.88 7.86 -4.02
C LEU A 189 10.19 7.09 -4.27
N TYR A 190 10.15 6.08 -5.13
CA TYR A 190 11.36 5.29 -5.45
C TYR A 190 12.35 6.07 -6.30
N MET A 191 11.87 6.97 -7.16
CA MET A 191 12.72 7.86 -7.93
C MET A 191 13.56 8.74 -7.00
N PHE A 192 13.00 9.22 -5.87
CA PHE A 192 13.75 10.02 -4.90
C PHE A 192 15.00 9.30 -4.35
N PHE A 193 15.01 7.97 -4.28
CA PHE A 193 16.19 7.19 -3.86
C PHE A 193 17.39 7.34 -4.77
N PHE A 194 17.18 7.69 -6.03
CA PHE A 194 18.24 7.92 -6.99
C PHE A 194 18.41 9.42 -7.24
N ALA A 195 17.31 10.17 -7.30
CA ALA A 195 17.34 11.62 -7.49
C ALA A 195 18.11 12.35 -6.38
N TYR A 196 17.95 11.96 -5.11
CA TYR A 196 18.63 12.64 -4.01
C TYR A 196 20.15 12.42 -4.05
N PRO A 197 20.66 11.17 -4.19
CA PRO A 197 22.08 10.96 -4.47
C PRO A 197 22.61 11.74 -5.68
N MET A 198 21.85 11.78 -6.78
CA MET A 198 22.23 12.56 -7.97
C MET A 198 22.36 14.07 -7.66
N VAL A 199 21.41 14.66 -6.95
CA VAL A 199 21.41 16.10 -6.66
C VAL A 199 22.40 16.48 -5.55
N PHE A 200 22.45 15.71 -4.46
CA PHE A 200 23.25 16.04 -3.28
C PHE A 200 24.66 15.46 -3.32
N MET A 201 24.84 14.19 -3.72
CA MET A 201 26.18 13.59 -3.80
C MET A 201 26.90 14.02 -5.06
N GLU A 202 26.33 13.82 -6.25
CA GLU A 202 27.01 14.20 -7.50
C GLU A 202 26.98 15.72 -7.71
N GLY A 203 25.83 16.37 -7.49
CA GLY A 203 25.67 17.81 -7.75
C GLY A 203 26.31 18.73 -6.71
N LYS A 204 26.28 18.35 -5.41
CA LYS A 204 26.75 19.21 -4.30
C LYS A 204 27.94 18.65 -3.52
N GLY A 205 28.41 17.43 -3.84
CA GLY A 205 29.55 16.81 -3.18
C GLY A 205 29.29 16.35 -1.74
N PHE A 206 28.05 16.08 -1.37
CA PHE A 206 27.70 15.60 -0.02
C PHE A 206 28.07 14.13 0.17
N SER A 207 28.36 13.75 1.42
CA SER A 207 28.58 12.35 1.80
C SER A 207 27.27 11.53 1.74
N ALA A 208 27.37 10.20 1.80
CA ALA A 208 26.19 9.34 1.76
C ALA A 208 25.31 9.51 3.01
N SER A 209 25.92 9.71 4.18
CA SER A 209 25.24 10.01 5.44
C SER A 209 24.44 11.31 5.36
N LEU A 210 25.06 12.40 4.89
CA LEU A 210 24.40 13.69 4.78
C LEU A 210 23.25 13.64 3.76
N THR A 211 23.43 12.93 2.65
CA THR A 211 22.39 12.69 1.66
C THR A 211 21.23 11.86 2.23
N GLY A 212 21.52 10.85 3.06
CA GLY A 212 20.51 10.06 3.76
C GLY A 212 19.62 10.92 4.66
N VAL A 213 20.21 11.87 5.40
CA VAL A 213 19.49 12.82 6.26
C VAL A 213 18.55 13.73 5.46
N MET A 214 18.85 14.01 4.19
CA MET A 214 17.96 14.84 3.35
C MET A 214 16.60 14.18 3.11
N PHE A 215 16.41 12.88 3.34
CA PHE A 215 15.10 12.22 3.25
C PHE A 215 14.17 12.50 4.44
N ILE A 216 14.68 13.04 5.56
CA ILE A 216 13.88 13.32 6.77
C ILE A 216 12.64 14.16 6.50
N PRO A 217 12.69 15.27 5.73
CA PRO A 217 11.49 16.06 5.40
C PRO A 217 10.39 15.24 4.74
N ILE A 218 10.71 14.26 3.88
CA ILE A 218 9.70 13.35 3.29
C ILE A 218 9.01 12.57 4.40
N GLY A 219 9.76 12.02 5.36
CA GLY A 219 9.22 11.33 6.52
C GLY A 219 8.36 12.23 7.40
N VAL A 220 8.81 13.46 7.66
CA VAL A 220 8.03 14.47 8.41
C VAL A 220 6.71 14.77 7.69
N GLY A 221 6.72 14.94 6.37
CA GLY A 221 5.52 15.12 5.57
C GLY A 221 4.52 13.96 5.71
N VAL A 222 5.01 12.72 5.71
CA VAL A 222 4.19 11.52 5.93
C VAL A 222 3.59 11.49 7.35
N ILE A 223 4.38 11.86 8.36
CA ILE A 223 3.90 11.94 9.75
C ILE A 223 2.81 12.99 9.88
N ILE A 224 3.01 14.20 9.32
CA ILE A 224 2.00 15.27 9.30
C ILE A 224 0.71 14.78 8.61
N ALA A 225 0.83 14.14 7.44
CA ALA A 225 -0.31 13.57 6.72
C ALA A 225 -1.09 12.54 7.57
N THR A 226 -0.37 11.72 8.35
CA THR A 226 -0.96 10.73 9.24
C THR A 226 -1.73 11.39 10.39
N PHE A 227 -1.19 12.46 10.99
CA PHE A 227 -1.91 13.25 12.00
C PHE A 227 -3.12 13.99 11.43
N CYS A 228 -3.11 14.36 10.15
CA CYS A 228 -4.27 14.95 9.47
C CYS A 228 -5.34 13.91 9.09
N ALA A 229 -5.00 12.62 9.02
CA ALA A 229 -5.94 11.58 8.55
C ALA A 229 -7.23 11.45 9.40
N PRO A 230 -7.20 11.51 10.75
CA PRO A 230 -8.40 11.53 11.57
C PRO A 230 -9.32 12.73 11.28
N TYR A 231 -8.75 13.88 10.94
CA TYR A 231 -9.53 15.07 10.58
C TYR A 231 -10.30 14.85 9.27
N PHE A 232 -9.62 14.32 8.24
CA PHE A 232 -10.28 13.97 6.98
C PHE A 232 -11.35 12.88 7.15
N ASN A 233 -11.11 11.89 8.01
CA ASN A 233 -12.10 10.86 8.35
C ASN A 233 -13.31 11.45 9.08
N LYS A 234 -13.12 12.40 10.00
CA LYS A 234 -14.22 13.11 10.69
C LYS A 234 -15.04 13.95 9.71
N ASP A 235 -14.40 14.68 8.80
CA ASP A 235 -15.10 15.44 7.75
C ASP A 235 -15.92 14.52 6.83
N TYR A 236 -15.34 13.40 6.40
CA TYR A 236 -16.06 12.37 5.65
C TYR A 236 -17.27 11.84 6.43
N ASN A 237 -17.09 11.45 7.69
CA ASN A 237 -18.19 10.93 8.52
C ASN A 237 -19.30 11.97 8.70
N LYS A 238 -18.96 13.25 8.91
CA LYS A 238 -19.95 14.34 9.02
C LYS A 238 -20.74 14.53 7.73
N ARG A 239 -20.09 14.43 6.57
CA ARG A 239 -20.76 14.51 5.26
C ARG A 239 -21.60 13.27 4.97
N ALA A 240 -21.09 12.09 5.30
CA ALA A 240 -21.75 10.80 5.12
C ALA A 240 -22.98 10.66 6.03
N GLN A 241 -22.93 11.22 7.25
CA GLN A 241 -24.05 11.16 8.20
C GLN A 241 -25.32 11.78 7.61
N LYS A 242 -25.21 12.88 6.87
CA LYS A 242 -26.36 13.51 6.18
C LYS A 242 -27.10 12.58 5.21
N TYR A 243 -26.40 11.62 4.62
CA TYR A 243 -27.01 10.61 3.75
C TYR A 243 -27.61 9.47 4.58
N ARG A 244 -26.89 9.03 5.62
CA ARG A 244 -27.37 8.01 6.56
C ARG A 244 -28.64 8.44 7.28
N ASP A 245 -28.73 9.70 7.67
CA ASP A 245 -29.91 10.27 8.34
C ASP A 245 -31.14 10.28 7.40
N ARG A 246 -30.93 10.25 6.07
CA ARG A 246 -31.98 10.09 5.05
C ARG A 246 -32.23 8.62 4.66
N GLY A 247 -31.56 7.66 5.28
CA GLY A 247 -31.60 6.25 4.90
C GLY A 247 -30.86 5.91 3.61
N GLU A 248 -30.06 6.84 3.07
CA GLU A 248 -29.31 6.66 1.83
C GLU A 248 -27.87 6.17 2.12
N LEU A 249 -27.36 5.29 1.27
CA LEU A 249 -25.93 4.93 1.28
C LEU A 249 -25.08 6.14 0.83
N PRO A 250 -24.05 6.53 1.59
CA PRO A 250 -23.22 7.67 1.24
C PRO A 250 -22.45 7.40 -0.07
N PRO A 251 -22.38 8.38 -1.00
CA PRO A 251 -21.64 8.22 -2.24
C PRO A 251 -20.14 8.03 -1.96
N ALA A 252 -19.52 7.06 -2.64
CA ALA A 252 -18.09 6.76 -2.52
C ALA A 252 -17.22 7.97 -2.89
N GLU A 253 -17.70 8.85 -3.77
CA GLU A 253 -17.04 10.06 -4.25
C GLU A 253 -16.73 11.06 -3.13
N LEU A 254 -17.43 11.01 -1.98
CA LEU A 254 -17.09 11.83 -0.81
C LEU A 254 -15.67 11.54 -0.29
N ARG A 255 -15.15 10.33 -0.54
CA ARG A 255 -13.77 9.96 -0.20
C ARG A 255 -12.74 10.62 -1.11
N LEU A 256 -13.13 11.16 -2.27
CA LEU A 256 -12.20 11.82 -3.19
C LEU A 256 -11.89 13.27 -2.80
N ILE A 257 -12.67 13.88 -1.90
CA ILE A 257 -12.50 15.30 -1.53
C ILE A 257 -11.09 15.57 -0.95
N PRO A 258 -10.58 14.79 0.03
CA PRO A 258 -9.21 14.98 0.50
C PRO A 258 -8.17 14.77 -0.61
N MET A 259 -8.46 13.88 -1.56
CA MET A 259 -7.58 13.57 -2.69
C MET A 259 -7.48 14.73 -3.69
N MET A 260 -8.56 15.49 -3.90
CA MET A 260 -8.58 16.70 -4.75
C MET A 260 -7.75 17.84 -4.16
N ILE A 261 -7.59 17.87 -2.84
CA ILE A 261 -6.76 18.88 -2.16
C ILE A 261 -5.31 18.41 -2.14
N SER A 262 -5.06 17.15 -1.78
CA SER A 262 -3.71 16.62 -1.64
C SER A 262 -2.99 16.40 -2.97
N CYS A 263 -3.71 16.27 -4.09
CA CYS A 263 -3.10 16.05 -5.40
C CYS A 263 -2.15 17.17 -5.83
N TRP A 264 -2.38 18.42 -5.42
CA TRP A 264 -1.55 19.58 -5.80
C TRP A 264 -0.21 19.63 -5.08
N PHE A 265 -0.09 19.02 -3.90
CA PHE A 265 1.14 19.05 -3.11
C PHE A 265 2.28 18.30 -3.80
N VAL A 266 1.99 17.16 -4.45
CA VAL A 266 3.01 16.37 -5.17
C VAL A 266 3.64 17.15 -6.33
N PRO A 267 2.91 17.65 -7.34
CA PRO A 267 3.51 18.40 -8.43
C PRO A 267 4.15 19.71 -7.95
N ALA A 268 3.53 20.44 -6.99
CA ALA A 268 4.13 21.65 -6.43
C ALA A 268 5.48 21.37 -5.77
N SER A 269 5.57 20.28 -5.01
CA SER A 269 6.82 19.83 -4.40
C SER A 269 7.87 19.41 -5.42
N LEU A 270 7.48 18.73 -6.49
CA LEU A 270 8.41 18.32 -7.55
C LEU A 270 8.92 19.51 -8.36
N PHE A 271 8.10 20.52 -8.64
CA PHE A 271 8.57 21.76 -9.25
C PHE A 271 9.51 22.53 -8.32
N ALA A 272 9.18 22.63 -7.04
CA ALA A 272 10.07 23.23 -6.06
C ALA A 272 11.41 22.49 -5.99
N PHE A 273 11.39 21.15 -6.00
CA PHE A 273 12.59 20.32 -6.05
C PHE A 273 13.39 20.57 -7.33
N ALA A 274 12.75 20.54 -8.50
CA ALA A 274 13.38 20.71 -9.80
C ALA A 274 14.20 22.01 -9.89
N TRP A 275 13.57 23.14 -9.60
CA TRP A 275 14.18 24.47 -9.77
C TRP A 275 15.06 24.91 -8.61
N SER A 276 15.14 24.10 -7.54
CA SER A 276 16.10 24.31 -6.45
C SER A 276 17.26 23.33 -6.46
N SER A 277 17.27 22.36 -7.39
CA SER A 277 18.32 21.32 -7.50
C SER A 277 19.61 21.79 -8.17
N TYR A 278 19.71 23.07 -8.55
CA TYR A 278 20.94 23.62 -9.12
C TYR A 278 22.14 23.42 -8.17
N PRO A 279 23.33 23.07 -8.69
CA PRO A 279 24.54 22.95 -7.88
C PRO A 279 24.82 24.20 -7.03
N THR A 280 24.57 25.38 -7.58
CA THR A 280 24.85 26.70 -6.97
C THR A 280 23.84 27.14 -5.90
N ILE A 281 22.62 26.61 -5.89
CA ILE A 281 21.55 27.02 -4.96
C ILE A 281 21.70 26.29 -3.62
N SER A 282 21.19 26.88 -2.54
CA SER A 282 21.18 26.26 -1.21
C SER A 282 20.55 24.87 -1.22
N TRP A 283 21.13 23.94 -0.45
CA TRP A 283 20.62 22.59 -0.21
C TRP A 283 19.21 22.56 0.39
N ALA A 284 18.80 23.63 1.08
CA ALA A 284 17.54 23.70 1.81
C ALA A 284 16.32 23.59 0.86
N GLY A 285 16.39 24.21 -0.33
CA GLY A 285 15.30 24.17 -1.31
C GLY A 285 14.87 22.74 -1.69
N PRO A 286 15.79 21.91 -2.25
CA PRO A 286 15.45 20.55 -2.65
C PRO A 286 15.15 19.65 -1.43
N CYS A 287 15.76 19.92 -0.28
CA CYS A 287 15.50 19.18 0.95
C CYS A 287 14.05 19.40 1.46
N PHE A 288 13.63 20.65 1.64
CA PHE A 288 12.28 20.96 2.15
C PHE A 288 11.17 20.70 1.13
N ALA A 289 11.47 20.69 -0.17
CA ALA A 289 10.53 20.23 -1.18
C ALA A 289 10.05 18.78 -0.89
N GLY A 290 10.91 17.93 -0.33
CA GLY A 290 10.55 16.58 0.12
C GLY A 290 9.37 16.53 1.10
N LEU A 291 9.17 17.57 1.93
CA LEU A 291 8.06 17.64 2.88
C LEU A 291 6.71 17.65 2.19
N GLY A 292 6.55 18.47 1.15
CA GLY A 292 5.32 18.54 0.36
C GLY A 292 5.05 17.23 -0.38
N ALA A 293 6.11 16.58 -0.89
CA ALA A 293 6.00 15.29 -1.56
C ALA A 293 5.51 14.20 -0.60
N GLY A 294 6.13 14.08 0.57
CA GLY A 294 5.76 13.11 1.60
C GLY A 294 4.33 13.28 2.11
N PHE A 295 3.91 14.54 2.33
CA PHE A 295 2.53 14.86 2.70
C PHE A 295 1.54 14.42 1.60
N GLY A 296 1.81 14.79 0.35
CA GLY A 296 0.98 14.42 -0.80
C GLY A 296 0.88 12.90 -0.99
N PHE A 297 1.99 12.17 -0.89
CA PHE A 297 2.03 10.71 -1.07
C PHE A 297 1.09 9.98 -0.10
N CYS A 298 1.16 10.30 1.19
CA CYS A 298 0.32 9.64 2.20
C CYS A 298 -1.15 10.09 2.12
N CYS A 299 -1.40 11.41 1.96
CA CYS A 299 -2.74 11.96 1.85
C CYS A 299 -3.47 11.57 0.56
N LEU A 300 -2.78 11.17 -0.51
CA LEU A 300 -3.39 10.60 -1.71
C LEU A 300 -3.69 9.11 -1.53
N TYR A 301 -2.78 8.38 -0.90
CA TYR A 301 -2.84 6.92 -0.80
C TYR A 301 -4.03 6.43 0.03
N ASN A 302 -4.28 7.06 1.17
CA ASN A 302 -5.33 6.62 2.09
C ASN A 302 -6.76 6.79 1.50
N PRO A 303 -7.16 7.97 0.99
CA PRO A 303 -8.47 8.13 0.36
C PRO A 303 -8.66 7.25 -0.87
N ALA A 304 -7.60 7.00 -1.65
CA ALA A 304 -7.66 6.12 -2.82
C ALA A 304 -7.95 4.66 -2.45
N ASN A 305 -7.35 4.13 -1.40
CA ASN A 305 -7.68 2.80 -0.88
C ASN A 305 -9.14 2.73 -0.47
N ASN A 306 -9.56 3.72 0.32
CA ASN A 306 -10.91 3.78 0.84
C ASN A 306 -11.94 3.92 -0.29
N TYR A 307 -11.64 4.68 -1.36
CA TYR A 307 -12.52 4.81 -2.52
C TYR A 307 -12.71 3.49 -3.28
N ILE A 308 -11.63 2.73 -3.49
CA ILE A 308 -11.71 1.41 -4.15
C ILE A 308 -12.49 0.42 -3.29
N VAL A 309 -12.27 0.42 -1.97
CA VAL A 309 -13.00 -0.46 -1.04
C VAL A 309 -14.50 -0.18 -1.08
N ASP A 310 -14.91 1.09 -1.06
CA ASP A 310 -16.34 1.45 -1.11
C ASP A 310 -16.96 1.21 -2.50
N SER A 311 -16.20 1.38 -3.57
CA SER A 311 -16.70 1.21 -4.94
C SER A 311 -16.89 -0.26 -5.33
N TYR A 312 -16.14 -1.18 -4.71
CA TYR A 312 -16.11 -2.60 -5.08
C TYR A 312 -16.32 -3.52 -3.87
N GLN A 313 -17.18 -3.18 -2.91
CA GLN A 313 -17.34 -3.87 -1.61
C GLN A 313 -17.06 -5.39 -1.61
N HIS A 314 -17.77 -6.19 -2.42
CA HIS A 314 -17.60 -7.65 -2.50
C HIS A 314 -16.27 -8.11 -3.14
N TYR A 315 -15.63 -7.25 -3.93
CA TYR A 315 -14.38 -7.51 -4.66
C TYR A 315 -13.21 -6.60 -4.22
N ALA A 316 -13.36 -5.89 -3.10
CA ALA A 316 -12.42 -4.87 -2.64
C ALA A 316 -11.00 -5.40 -2.45
N ALA A 317 -10.85 -6.60 -1.88
CA ALA A 317 -9.56 -7.24 -1.67
C ALA A 317 -8.84 -7.53 -3.00
N SER A 318 -9.56 -8.01 -4.02
CA SER A 318 -8.99 -8.29 -5.35
C SER A 318 -8.63 -7.01 -6.10
N ALA A 319 -9.43 -5.94 -5.97
CA ALA A 319 -9.13 -4.64 -6.56
C ALA A 319 -7.90 -3.98 -5.91
N LEU A 320 -7.76 -4.05 -4.58
CA LEU A 320 -6.56 -3.60 -3.86
C LEU A 320 -5.32 -4.40 -4.24
N ALA A 321 -5.45 -5.71 -4.45
CA ALA A 321 -4.36 -6.56 -4.92
C ALA A 321 -3.91 -6.16 -6.32
N ALA A 322 -4.83 -5.94 -7.27
CA ALA A 322 -4.52 -5.48 -8.63
C ALA A 322 -3.76 -4.15 -8.61
N LYS A 323 -4.27 -3.18 -7.84
CA LYS A 323 -3.65 -1.87 -7.64
C LYS A 323 -2.22 -2.01 -7.11
N THR A 324 -2.05 -2.84 -6.07
CA THR A 324 -0.76 -3.05 -5.43
C THR A 324 0.23 -3.71 -6.38
N PHE A 325 -0.21 -4.67 -7.18
CA PHE A 325 0.61 -5.38 -8.17
C PHE A 325 1.19 -4.43 -9.21
N VAL A 326 0.35 -3.65 -9.90
CA VAL A 326 0.82 -2.69 -10.93
C VAL A 326 1.71 -1.61 -10.32
N ARG A 327 1.32 -1.09 -9.14
CA ARG A 327 2.14 -0.13 -8.40
C ARG A 327 3.53 -0.69 -8.08
N SER A 328 3.62 -1.94 -7.64
CA SER A 328 4.90 -2.57 -7.32
C SER A 328 5.76 -2.83 -8.56
N ILE A 329 5.16 -3.22 -9.69
CA ILE A 329 5.88 -3.35 -10.97
C ILE A 329 6.46 -1.99 -11.36
N TRP A 330 5.64 -0.94 -11.34
CA TRP A 330 6.08 0.41 -11.68
C TRP A 330 7.20 0.89 -10.74
N GLY A 331 7.06 0.67 -9.43
CA GLY A 331 8.08 0.99 -8.44
C GLY A 331 9.40 0.23 -8.65
N ALA A 332 9.36 -0.99 -9.21
CA ALA A 332 10.56 -1.74 -9.59
C ALA A 332 11.18 -1.24 -10.91
N CYS A 333 10.36 -0.81 -11.87
CA CYS A 333 10.81 -0.33 -13.18
C CYS A 333 11.42 1.09 -13.12
N VAL A 334 10.84 2.01 -12.34
CA VAL A 334 11.28 3.43 -12.31
C VAL A 334 12.76 3.61 -11.98
N PRO A 335 13.33 2.94 -10.97
CA PRO A 335 14.76 2.97 -10.68
C PRO A 335 15.66 2.65 -11.89
N LEU A 336 15.24 1.75 -12.78
CA LEU A 336 16.09 1.23 -13.87
C LEU A 336 16.47 2.30 -14.90
N PHE A 337 15.64 3.33 -15.06
CA PHE A 337 15.88 4.43 -16.01
C PHE A 337 16.14 5.78 -15.32
N THR A 338 16.02 5.86 -13.99
CA THR A 338 16.07 7.15 -13.27
C THR A 338 17.45 7.81 -13.41
N ILE A 339 18.54 7.06 -13.20
CA ILE A 339 19.90 7.61 -13.29
C ILE A 339 20.17 8.15 -14.69
N GLN A 340 19.85 7.37 -15.72
CA GLN A 340 20.05 7.72 -17.13
C GLN A 340 19.19 8.92 -17.54
N MET A 341 17.98 9.03 -16.99
CA MET A 341 17.12 10.19 -17.21
C MET A 341 17.73 11.46 -16.60
N TYR A 342 18.23 11.40 -15.35
CA TYR A 342 18.84 12.55 -14.69
C TYR A 342 20.14 13.00 -15.38
N HIS A 343 21.00 12.06 -15.82
CA HIS A 343 22.24 12.41 -16.54
C HIS A 343 21.97 13.02 -17.92
N ARG A 344 20.88 12.64 -18.62
CA ARG A 344 20.57 13.16 -19.97
C ARG A 344 19.76 14.45 -19.98
N LEU A 345 18.76 14.56 -19.10
CA LEU A 345 17.86 15.73 -19.06
C LEU A 345 18.40 16.85 -18.16
N GLY A 346 19.33 16.53 -17.25
CA GLY A 346 19.69 17.42 -16.15
C GLY A 346 18.69 17.30 -14.99
N TYR A 347 19.07 17.83 -13.83
CA TYR A 347 18.33 17.67 -12.58
C TYR A 347 16.95 18.34 -12.62
N GLU A 348 16.88 19.48 -13.30
CA GLU A 348 15.71 20.36 -13.36
C GLU A 348 14.63 19.76 -14.26
N TRP A 349 15.00 19.39 -15.49
CA TRP A 349 14.06 18.85 -16.47
C TRP A 349 13.63 17.42 -16.13
N ALA A 350 14.53 16.59 -15.59
CA ALA A 350 14.18 15.26 -15.11
C ALA A 350 13.07 15.32 -14.03
N SER A 351 13.22 16.22 -13.06
CA SER A 351 12.26 16.43 -11.98
C SER A 351 10.97 17.11 -12.47
N SER A 352 11.07 18.07 -13.39
CA SER A 352 9.93 18.79 -13.97
C SER A 352 9.07 17.89 -14.86
N LEU A 353 9.67 17.00 -15.64
CA LEU A 353 8.94 16.00 -16.45
C LEU A 353 8.01 15.17 -15.55
N MET A 354 8.54 14.71 -14.43
CA MET A 354 7.79 13.94 -13.45
C MET A 354 6.72 14.78 -12.74
N ALA A 355 7.00 16.07 -12.50
CA ALA A 355 6.00 17.02 -12.00
C ALA A 355 4.83 17.19 -12.98
N PHE A 356 5.08 17.29 -14.30
CA PHE A 356 4.04 17.37 -15.31
C PHE A 356 3.19 16.10 -15.39
N ILE A 357 3.81 14.92 -15.31
CA ILE A 357 3.09 13.64 -15.26
C ILE A 357 2.20 13.59 -14.01
N SER A 358 2.74 13.96 -12.84
CA SER A 358 1.95 14.02 -11.61
C SER A 358 0.81 15.04 -11.70
N LEU A 359 1.03 16.18 -12.36
CA LEU A 359 0.02 17.21 -12.57
C LEU A 359 -1.10 16.72 -13.48
N ALA A 360 -0.78 15.98 -14.55
CA ALA A 360 -1.78 15.36 -15.42
C ALA A 360 -2.63 14.34 -14.63
N CYS A 361 -2.01 13.56 -13.74
CA CYS A 361 -2.75 12.65 -12.86
C CYS A 361 -3.68 13.35 -11.86
N CYS A 362 -3.46 14.64 -11.55
CA CYS A 362 -4.35 15.41 -10.68
C CYS A 362 -5.76 15.52 -11.26
N ALA A 363 -5.95 15.41 -12.58
CA ALA A 363 -7.28 15.44 -13.20
C ALA A 363 -8.17 14.25 -12.81
N ILE A 364 -7.57 13.11 -12.43
CA ILE A 364 -8.27 11.85 -12.14
C ILE A 364 -9.28 12.01 -10.98
N PRO A 365 -8.90 12.49 -9.78
CA PRO A 365 -9.86 12.67 -8.69
C PRO A 365 -10.99 13.65 -9.02
N PHE A 366 -10.73 14.73 -9.79
CA PHE A 366 -11.79 15.65 -10.23
C PHE A 366 -12.76 15.00 -11.22
N LEU A 367 -12.24 14.19 -12.15
CA LEU A 367 -13.04 13.44 -13.11
C LEU A 367 -13.96 12.44 -12.40
N PHE A 368 -13.44 11.70 -11.42
CA PHE A 368 -14.25 10.78 -10.63
C PHE A 368 -15.21 11.46 -9.67
N PHE A 369 -14.89 12.64 -9.14
CA PHE A 369 -15.84 13.39 -8.32
C PHE A 369 -17.07 13.84 -9.13
N LYS A 370 -16.88 14.26 -10.38
CA LYS A 370 -17.98 14.74 -11.25
C LYS A 370 -18.71 13.61 -11.99
N PHE A 371 -18.00 12.58 -12.44
CA PHE A 371 -18.54 11.53 -13.29
C PHE A 371 -18.55 10.14 -12.64
N GLY A 372 -18.10 9.99 -11.39
CA GLY A 372 -17.95 8.71 -10.69
C GLY A 372 -19.22 7.87 -10.68
N ALA A 373 -20.37 8.47 -10.37
CA ALA A 373 -21.65 7.77 -10.37
C ALA A 373 -22.04 7.22 -11.75
N ARG A 374 -21.81 8.00 -12.82
CA ARG A 374 -22.06 7.58 -14.20
C ARG A 374 -21.09 6.47 -14.62
N ILE A 375 -19.81 6.58 -14.26
CA ILE A 375 -18.79 5.58 -14.59
C ILE A 375 -19.08 4.26 -13.85
N ARG A 376 -19.50 4.33 -12.58
CA ARG A 376 -19.92 3.15 -11.80
C ARG A 376 -21.14 2.46 -12.39
N SER A 377 -22.11 3.20 -12.94
CA SER A 377 -23.29 2.57 -13.58
C SER A 377 -22.99 1.75 -14.83
N TYR A 378 -21.83 1.97 -15.48
CA TYR A 378 -21.39 1.17 -16.63
C TYR A 378 -20.47 0.00 -16.24
N SER A 379 -20.03 -0.06 -14.98
CA SER A 379 -19.14 -1.10 -14.47
C SER A 379 -19.93 -2.36 -14.11
N LYS A 380 -19.46 -3.53 -14.54
CA LYS A 380 -20.12 -4.82 -14.23
C LYS A 380 -19.82 -5.31 -12.80
N TYR A 381 -18.77 -4.78 -12.17
CA TYR A 381 -18.29 -5.24 -10.87
C TYR A 381 -18.36 -4.16 -9.78
N ALA A 382 -18.67 -2.91 -10.13
CA ALA A 382 -18.85 -1.85 -9.14
C ALA A 382 -20.17 -2.02 -8.41
N TYR A 383 -20.13 -1.84 -7.09
CA TYR A 383 -21.32 -1.84 -6.25
C TYR A 383 -22.21 -0.64 -6.62
N SER A 384 -23.45 -0.91 -7.02
CA SER A 384 -24.44 0.09 -7.36
C SER A 384 -25.74 -0.26 -6.65
N PRO A 385 -26.17 0.53 -5.64
CA PRO A 385 -27.36 0.21 -4.84
C PRO A 385 -28.61 -0.07 -5.68
N ASN A 386 -28.75 0.59 -6.84
CA ASN A 386 -29.90 0.45 -7.73
C ASN A 386 -29.86 -0.79 -8.65
N LEU A 387 -28.68 -1.37 -8.88
CA LEU A 387 -28.52 -2.60 -9.69
C LEU A 387 -28.56 -3.84 -8.80
N ASP A 388 -27.96 -3.78 -7.61
CA ASP A 388 -27.95 -4.88 -6.65
C ASP A 388 -29.33 -5.08 -6.00
N ALA A 389 -30.10 -4.01 -5.76
CA ALA A 389 -31.50 -4.12 -5.34
C ALA A 389 -32.36 -4.80 -6.43
N LYS A 390 -32.16 -4.42 -7.71
CA LYS A 390 -32.86 -5.05 -8.85
C LYS A 390 -32.43 -6.51 -9.09
N GLN A 391 -31.16 -6.86 -8.85
CA GLN A 391 -30.69 -8.23 -8.94
C GLN A 391 -31.18 -9.09 -7.77
N GLY A 392 -31.22 -8.56 -6.55
CA GLY A 392 -31.81 -9.23 -5.39
C GLY A 392 -33.32 -9.45 -5.56
N ASP A 393 -34.04 -8.47 -6.10
CA ASP A 393 -35.47 -8.63 -6.43
C ASP A 393 -35.70 -9.65 -7.55
N ALA A 394 -34.82 -9.72 -8.55
CA ALA A 394 -34.89 -10.69 -9.65
C ALA A 394 -34.49 -12.12 -9.23
N GLU A 395 -33.56 -12.27 -8.28
CA GLU A 395 -33.22 -13.58 -7.69
C GLU A 395 -34.34 -14.08 -6.76
N ASN A 396 -34.93 -13.20 -5.95
CA ASN A 396 -36.10 -13.53 -5.12
C ASN A 396 -37.33 -13.91 -5.98
N GLN A 397 -37.54 -13.26 -7.12
CA GLN A 397 -38.60 -13.64 -8.06
C GLN A 397 -38.34 -15.01 -8.72
N LYS A 398 -37.08 -15.35 -9.02
CA LYS A 398 -36.74 -16.68 -9.55
C LYS A 398 -36.87 -17.78 -8.50
N GLU A 399 -36.51 -17.53 -7.25
CA GLU A 399 -36.73 -18.50 -6.16
C GLU A 399 -38.22 -18.73 -5.88
N GLN A 400 -39.08 -17.73 -6.10
CA GLN A 400 -40.53 -17.89 -6.01
C GLN A 400 -41.13 -18.67 -7.20
N ASP A 401 -40.61 -18.50 -8.42
CA ASP A 401 -41.07 -19.24 -9.61
C ASP A 401 -40.62 -20.72 -9.63
N PHE A 402 -39.52 -21.06 -8.96
CA PHE A 402 -39.07 -22.46 -8.81
C PHE A 402 -39.63 -23.16 -7.55
N GLY A 403 -40.40 -22.44 -6.73
CA GLY A 403 -40.97 -22.92 -5.47
C GLY A 403 -42.43 -23.36 -5.53
N HIS A 404 -43.04 -23.44 -6.72
CA HIS A 404 -44.43 -23.84 -6.92
C HIS A 404 -44.61 -25.14 -7.68
#